data_AF-A0A4Y1ZXM5-F1
#
_entry.id   AF-A0A4Y1ZXM5-F1
#
_cell.length_a   1.000
_cell.length_b   1.000
_cell.length_c   1.000
_cell.angle_alpha   90.00
_cell.angle_beta   90.00
_cell.angle_gamma   90.00
#
_symmetry.space_group_name_H-M   'P 1'
#
loop_
_entity.id
_entity.type
_entity.pdbx_description
1 polymer ?
#
loop_
_entity_poly.entity_id
_entity_poly.type
_entity_poly.pdbx_seq_one_letter_code
_entity_poly.pdbx_strand_id
1 'polypeptide(L)'
;MNSSYQDCVPVRYKEIHFINESFVMRAMWAMVRGFLSEKIRNRVYFHSKVEELLDFFPPSVLPVEYGGEVQDISMETWLRKANKEHEANTMKGQPNYY
;
A
#
# COMPACT_ATOMS: atom_id res chain seq x y z
N MET A 1 22.33 -3.08 -17.08
CA MET A 1 22.26 -2.99 -15.61
C MET A 1 20.80 -3.13 -15.22
N ASN A 2 20.38 -4.33 -14.83
CA ASN A 2 19.02 -4.60 -14.36
C ASN A 2 19.05 -4.46 -12.84
N SER A 3 18.46 -3.36 -12.35
CA SER A 3 18.50 -2.97 -10.95
C SER A 3 17.71 -3.95 -10.09
N SER A 4 18.39 -4.58 -9.13
CA SER A 4 17.94 -5.66 -8.25
C SER A 4 16.71 -5.37 -7.38
N TYR A 5 16.12 -4.18 -7.43
CA TYR A 5 15.00 -3.77 -6.57
C TYR A 5 13.62 -4.25 -7.05
N GLN A 6 13.45 -4.54 -8.34
CA GLN A 6 12.13 -4.93 -8.88
C GLN A 6 11.79 -6.42 -8.67
N ASP A 7 12.77 -7.25 -8.33
CA ASP A 7 12.60 -8.71 -8.22
C ASP A 7 12.69 -9.24 -6.77
N CYS A 8 12.93 -8.38 -5.78
CA CYS A 8 13.06 -8.81 -4.37
C CYS A 8 11.74 -9.12 -3.67
N VAL A 9 10.61 -8.66 -4.22
CA VAL A 9 9.28 -8.93 -3.65
C VAL A 9 8.46 -9.65 -4.73
N PRO A 10 7.99 -10.88 -4.50
CA PRO A 10 7.18 -11.63 -5.47
C PRO A 10 5.73 -11.10 -5.51
N VAL A 11 5.59 -9.77 -5.60
CA VAL A 11 4.32 -9.05 -5.64
C VAL A 11 4.26 -8.24 -6.93
N ARG A 12 3.21 -8.47 -7.71
CA ARG A 12 2.95 -7.68 -8.91
C ARG A 12 2.07 -6.49 -8.54
N TYR A 13 2.69 -5.34 -8.33
CA TYR A 13 1.96 -4.07 -8.15
C TYR A 13 1.03 -3.83 -9.34
N LYS A 14 -0.27 -3.69 -9.10
CA LYS A 14 -1.23 -3.33 -10.17
C LYS A 14 -1.31 -1.81 -10.28
N GLU A 15 -1.61 -1.16 -9.17
CA GLU A 15 -1.77 0.29 -9.04
C GLU A 15 -1.38 0.72 -7.62
N ILE A 16 -0.94 1.98 -7.46
CA ILE A 16 -0.53 2.60 -6.21
C ILE A 16 -1.20 3.96 -6.16
N HIS A 17 -2.04 4.19 -5.15
CA HIS A 17 -2.85 5.39 -5.00
C HIS A 17 -2.39 6.18 -3.77
N PHE A 18 -1.93 7.41 -3.98
CA PHE A 18 -1.62 8.35 -2.92
C PHE A 18 -2.80 9.31 -2.73
N ILE A 19 -3.35 9.37 -1.53
CA ILE A 19 -4.52 10.20 -1.21
C ILE A 19 -4.06 11.39 -0.39
N ASN A 20 -4.73 12.53 -0.54
CA ASN A 20 -4.41 13.78 0.15
C ASN A 20 -2.96 14.20 -0.17
N GLU A 21 -2.61 14.27 -1.46
CA GLU A 21 -1.24 14.60 -1.84
C GLU A 21 -0.87 16.01 -1.37
N SER A 22 0.22 16.08 -0.63
CA SER A 22 0.83 17.35 -0.26
C SER A 22 1.88 17.77 -1.29
N PHE A 23 2.24 19.06 -1.28
CA PHE A 23 3.37 19.57 -2.06
C PHE A 23 4.65 18.75 -1.80
N VAL A 24 4.88 18.35 -0.55
CA VAL A 24 6.03 17.52 -0.14
C VAL A 24 6.00 16.16 -0.85
N MET A 25 4.83 15.53 -0.95
CA MET A 25 4.68 14.23 -1.60
C MET A 25 4.97 14.31 -3.10
N ARG A 26 4.54 15.39 -3.77
CA ARG A 26 4.87 15.65 -5.18
C ARG A 26 6.37 15.86 -5.40
N ALA A 27 7.04 16.60 -4.50
CA ALA A 27 8.48 16.80 -4.56
C ALA A 27 9.24 15.48 -4.36
N MET A 28 8.83 14.66 -3.39
CA MET A 28 9.38 13.32 -3.17
C MET A 28 9.22 12.44 -4.41
N TRP A 29 8.03 12.42 -5.02
CA TRP A 29 7.79 11.68 -6.25
C TRP A 29 8.70 12.12 -7.40
N ALA A 30 8.93 13.43 -7.56
CA ALA A 30 9.84 13.96 -8.57
C ALA A 30 11.28 13.46 -8.39
N MET A 31 11.73 13.27 -7.15
CA MET A 31 13.05 12.68 -6.85
C MET A 31 13.11 11.18 -7.13
N VAL A 32 12.07 10.42 -6.75
CA VAL A 32 12.09 8.95 -6.83
C VAL A 32 11.75 8.43 -8.24
N ARG A 33 10.90 9.12 -9.00
CA ARG A 33 10.40 8.62 -10.30
C ARG A 33 11.51 8.33 -11.32
N GLY A 34 12.66 8.98 -11.23
CA GLY A 34 13.79 8.73 -12.13
C GLY A 34 14.40 7.32 -12.00
N PHE A 35 14.21 6.68 -10.84
CA PHE A 35 14.74 5.35 -10.54
C PHE A 35 13.74 4.22 -10.82
N LEU A 36 12.49 4.56 -11.15
CA LEU A 36 11.42 3.59 -11.37
C LEU A 36 11.28 3.28 -12.87
N SER A 37 10.92 2.03 -13.18
CA SER A 37 10.56 1.68 -14.56
C SER A 37 9.32 2.45 -15.01
N GLU A 38 9.17 2.63 -16.32
CA GLU A 38 7.95 3.21 -16.91
C GLU A 38 6.68 2.47 -16.47
N LYS A 39 6.77 1.14 -16.35
CA LYS A 39 5.69 0.29 -15.83
C LYS A 39 5.24 0.68 -14.43
N ILE A 40 6.15 0.98 -13.50
CA ILE A 40 5.77 1.42 -12.16
C ILE A 40 5.28 2.87 -12.18
N ARG A 41 5.94 3.74 -12.94
CA ARG A 41 5.52 5.16 -13.06
C ARG A 41 4.08 5.30 -13.56
N ASN A 42 3.66 4.49 -14.52
CA ASN A 42 2.31 4.51 -15.08
C ASN A 42 1.25 3.87 -14.16
N ARG A 43 1.64 3.37 -12.99
CA ARG A 43 0.76 2.74 -12.00
C ARG A 43 0.60 3.57 -10.74
N VAL A 44 1.24 4.73 -10.66
CA VAL A 44 1.15 5.63 -9.51
C VAL A 44 0.17 6.73 -9.82
N TYR A 45 -0.85 6.86 -8.98
CA TYR A 45 -1.89 7.87 -9.05
C TYR A 45 -1.86 8.73 -7.78
N PHE A 46 -2.17 10.02 -7.93
CA PHE A 46 -2.26 10.99 -6.85
C PHE A 46 -3.68 11.55 -6.85
N HIS A 47 -4.30 11.60 -5.68
CA HIS A 47 -5.70 11.97 -5.47
C HIS A 47 -5.82 13.10 -4.46
N SER A 48 -6.27 14.27 -4.92
CA SER A 48 -6.42 15.44 -4.07
C SER A 48 -7.53 15.23 -3.05
N LYS A 49 -8.55 14.46 -3.42
CA LYS A 49 -9.66 14.10 -2.56
C LYS A 49 -9.87 12.61 -2.47
N VAL A 50 -10.44 12.18 -1.35
CA VAL A 50 -10.61 10.76 -1.03
C VAL A 50 -11.67 10.11 -1.92
N GLU A 51 -12.69 10.87 -2.32
CA GLU A 51 -13.82 10.37 -3.11
C GLU A 51 -13.38 9.90 -4.51
N GLU A 52 -12.26 10.40 -5.03
CA GLU A 52 -11.67 9.96 -6.31
C GLU A 52 -11.26 8.48 -6.29
N LEU A 53 -11.09 7.87 -5.11
CA LEU A 53 -10.84 6.43 -5.00
C LEU A 53 -12.01 5.58 -5.50
N LEU A 54 -13.23 6.10 -5.44
CA LEU A 54 -14.43 5.38 -5.87
C LEU A 54 -14.47 5.17 -7.39
N ASP A 55 -13.69 5.94 -8.15
CA ASP A 55 -13.51 5.74 -9.59
C ASP A 55 -12.63 4.51 -9.89
N PHE A 56 -11.84 4.05 -8.92
CA PHE A 56 -10.90 2.92 -9.05
C PHE A 56 -11.34 1.68 -8.27
N PHE A 57 -12.02 1.87 -7.14
CA PHE A 57 -12.41 0.80 -6.23
C PHE A 57 -13.90 0.87 -5.91
N PRO A 58 -14.61 -0.27 -5.90
CA PRO A 58 -16.01 -0.28 -5.49
C PRO A 58 -16.14 0.10 -3.99
N PRO A 59 -17.23 0.76 -3.57
CA PRO A 59 -17.44 1.16 -2.17
C PRO A 59 -17.33 -0.01 -1.19
N SER A 60 -17.76 -1.20 -1.60
CA SER A 60 -17.79 -2.41 -0.78
C SER A 60 -16.42 -2.92 -0.29
N VAL A 61 -15.32 -2.46 -0.89
CA VAL A 61 -13.95 -2.83 -0.47
C VAL A 61 -13.23 -1.69 0.23
N LEU A 62 -13.78 -0.48 0.23
CA LEU A 62 -13.18 0.67 0.87
C LEU A 62 -13.73 0.85 2.30
N PRO A 63 -12.88 1.31 3.25
CA PRO A 63 -13.30 1.79 4.55
C PRO A 63 -14.31 2.93 4.46
N VAL A 64 -15.19 3.03 5.46
CA VAL A 64 -16.17 4.14 5.58
C VAL A 64 -15.51 5.51 5.61
N GLU A 65 -14.31 5.62 6.19
CA GLU A 65 -13.51 6.85 6.23
C GLU A 65 -13.05 7.31 4.84
N TYR A 66 -13.04 6.39 3.87
CA TYR A 66 -12.70 6.65 2.49
C TYR A 66 -13.93 6.67 1.55
N GLY A 67 -15.13 6.79 2.12
CA GLY A 67 -16.39 6.82 1.36
C GLY A 67 -16.90 5.44 0.94
N GLY A 68 -16.36 4.37 1.51
CA GLY A 68 -16.81 2.99 1.28
C GLY A 68 -17.79 2.46 2.32
N GLU A 69 -17.92 1.14 2.38
CA GLU A 69 -18.89 0.43 3.21
C GLU A 69 -18.23 -0.45 4.30
N VAL A 70 -16.90 -0.61 4.27
CA VAL A 70 -16.18 -1.43 5.23
C VAL A 70 -16.07 -0.71 6.57
N GLN A 71 -16.75 -1.23 7.59
CA GLN A 71 -16.83 -0.63 8.93
C GLN A 71 -15.68 -1.04 9.85
N ASP A 72 -15.10 -2.22 9.66
CA ASP A 72 -14.01 -2.71 10.50
C ASP A 72 -12.70 -2.75 9.71
N ILE A 73 -11.89 -1.71 9.91
CA ILE A 73 -10.52 -1.61 9.40
C ILE A 73 -9.48 -2.15 10.37
N SER A 74 -9.91 -2.82 11.46
CA SER A 74 -8.99 -3.35 12.45
C SER A 74 -7.98 -4.28 11.79
N MET A 75 -6.75 -3.78 11.68
CA MET A 75 -5.60 -4.53 11.21
C MET A 75 -5.30 -5.71 12.15
N GLU A 76 -5.87 -5.72 13.36
CA GLU A 76 -5.69 -6.76 14.37
C GLU A 76 -6.11 -8.13 13.85
N THR A 77 -7.28 -8.24 13.21
CA THR A 77 -7.78 -9.52 12.69
C THR A 77 -6.88 -10.04 11.57
N TRP A 78 -6.44 -9.15 10.67
CA TRP A 78 -5.49 -9.51 9.61
C TRP A 78 -4.13 -9.91 10.18
N LEU A 79 -3.57 -9.14 11.10
CA LEU A 79 -2.28 -9.43 11.76
C LEU A 79 -2.32 -10.75 12.50
N ARG A 80 -3.38 -11.02 13.27
CA ARG A 80 -3.59 -12.30 13.96
C ARG A 80 -3.62 -13.46 12.98
N LYS A 81 -4.30 -13.30 11.83
CA LYS A 81 -4.36 -14.33 10.79
C LYS A 81 -3.01 -14.53 10.10
N ALA A 82 -2.34 -13.45 9.69
CA ALA A 82 -1.04 -13.49 9.03
C ALA A 82 0.03 -14.12 9.95
N ASN A 83 -0.02 -13.83 11.25
CA ASN A 83 0.90 -14.39 12.23
C ASN A 83 0.48 -15.79 12.73
N LYS A 84 -0.71 -16.29 12.36
CA LYS A 84 -1.23 -17.59 12.83
C LYS A 84 -0.36 -18.75 12.36
N GLU A 85 0.15 -18.69 11.13
CA GLU A 85 1.06 -19.70 10.56
C GLU A 85 2.49 -19.57 11.08
N HIS A 86 2.81 -18.45 11.74
CA HIS A 86 4.16 -18.17 12.21
C HIS A 86 4.44 -18.63 13.65
N GLU A 87 3.46 -19.16 14.41
CA GLU A 87 3.52 -19.80 15.76
C GLU A 87 4.58 -19.30 16.80
N ALA A 88 5.24 -18.16 16.61
CA ALA A 88 6.49 -17.84 17.29
C ALA A 88 6.58 -16.42 17.87
N ASN A 89 5.48 -15.66 17.96
CA ASN A 89 5.52 -14.37 18.65
C ASN A 89 4.32 -14.22 19.59
N THR A 90 4.57 -14.49 20.87
CA THR A 90 3.66 -14.25 21.98
C THR A 90 3.36 -12.75 22.10
N MET A 91 2.24 -12.39 22.75
CA MET A 91 1.66 -11.04 22.83
C MET A 91 2.53 -9.97 23.54
N LYS A 92 3.84 -10.22 23.71
CA LYS A 92 4.89 -9.28 24.08
C LYS A 92 6.09 -9.61 23.16
N GLY A 93 6.35 -8.83 22.11
CA GLY A 93 7.35 -9.13 21.05
C GLY A 93 8.79 -9.38 21.56
N GLN A 94 9.78 -9.88 20.82
CA GLN A 94 10.10 -10.29 19.42
C GLN A 94 11.03 -11.54 19.54
N PRO A 95 11.25 -12.46 18.55
CA PRO A 95 11.96 -12.14 17.29
C PRO A 95 11.58 -12.95 16.02
N ASN A 96 11.78 -12.30 14.86
CA ASN A 96 12.06 -12.98 13.59
C ASN A 96 13.58 -13.13 13.45
N TYR A 97 14.06 -14.37 13.28
CA TYR A 97 15.43 -14.62 12.84
C TYR A 97 15.41 -14.89 11.33
N TYR A 98 16.26 -14.12 10.63
CA TYR A 98 16.53 -14.25 9.20
C TYR A 98 16.89 -15.68 8.80
#